data_AF-A0A2N5CJZ0-F1
#
_entry.id   AF-A0A2N5CJZ0-F1
#
_cell.length_a   1.000
_cell.length_b   1.000
_cell.length_c   1.000
_cell.angle_alpha   90.00
_cell.angle_beta   90.00
_cell.angle_gamma   90.00
#
_symmetry.space_group_name_H-M   'P 1'
#
loop_
_entity.id
_entity.type
_entity.pdbx_description
1 polymer ?
#
loop_
_entity_poly.entity_id
_entity_poly.type
_entity_poly.pdbx_seq_one_letter_code
_entity_poly.pdbx_strand_id
1 'polypeptide(L)'
;MTSTTRLLCIAAGTLLCTGLTGCMSTSPIWDAHFGESVRTVRMMQTLNPNASYTNTDPVSGVDGRAATYSMDRYGQSFRNPPTDGNTFVIGIGNSGNNGSQ
;
A
#
# COMPACT_ATOMS: atom_id res chain seq x y z
N MET A 1 29.04 11.14 -49.42
CA MET A 1 29.10 11.56 -48.00
C MET A 1 27.75 11.49 -47.27
N THR A 2 26.61 11.32 -47.95
CA THR A 2 25.27 11.24 -47.33
C THR A 2 24.84 9.82 -46.90
N SER A 3 25.40 8.78 -47.54
CA SER A 3 25.04 7.38 -47.28
C SER A 3 25.66 6.84 -45.97
N THR A 4 26.90 7.21 -45.68
CA THR A 4 27.61 6.82 -44.44
C THR A 4 26.99 7.43 -43.19
N THR A 5 26.52 8.68 -43.25
CA THR A 5 25.82 9.34 -42.15
C THR A 5 24.46 8.69 -41.86
N ARG A 6 23.72 8.28 -42.91
CA ARG A 6 22.44 7.56 -42.75
C ARG A 6 22.63 6.19 -42.08
N LEU A 7 23.66 5.45 -42.46
CA LEU A 7 24.01 4.17 -41.84
C LEU A 7 24.38 4.33 -40.35
N LEU A 8 25.09 5.41 -40.01
CA LEU A 8 25.49 5.70 -38.64
C LEU A 8 24.29 6.08 -37.74
N CYS A 9 23.32 6.85 -38.27
CA CYS A 9 22.08 7.16 -37.57
C CYS A 9 21.20 5.92 -37.33
N ILE A 10 21.14 4.99 -38.30
CA ILE A 10 20.38 3.74 -38.16
C ILE A 10 21.03 2.85 -37.09
N ALA A 11 22.37 2.72 -37.09
CA ALA A 11 23.08 1.96 -36.07
C ALA A 11 22.93 2.54 -34.65
N ALA A 12 22.93 3.87 -34.53
CA ALA A 12 22.67 4.54 -33.26
C ALA A 12 21.22 4.30 -32.79
N GLY A 13 20.25 4.34 -33.71
CA GLY A 13 18.83 4.08 -33.41
C GLY A 13 18.57 2.64 -32.95
N THR A 14 19.18 1.64 -33.59
CA THR A 14 19.00 0.23 -33.20
C THR A 14 19.65 -0.08 -31.85
N LEU A 15 20.82 0.50 -31.55
CA LEU A 15 21.48 0.35 -30.25
C LEU A 15 20.66 0.98 -29.11
N LEU A 16 20.01 2.11 -29.39
CA LEU A 16 19.09 2.72 -28.42
C LEU A 16 17.88 1.81 -28.17
N CYS A 17 17.24 1.32 -29.24
CA CYS A 17 16.08 0.44 -29.12
C CYS A 17 16.36 -0.87 -28.38
N THR A 18 17.54 -1.48 -28.55
CA THR A 18 17.91 -2.70 -27.80
C THR A 18 18.29 -2.41 -26.34
N GLY A 19 18.69 -1.19 -25.99
CA GLY A 19 18.89 -0.78 -24.60
C GLY A 19 17.57 -0.67 -23.80
N LEU A 20 16.46 -0.35 -24.47
CA LEU A 20 15.15 -0.25 -23.81
C LEU A 20 14.48 -1.60 -23.52
N THR A 21 14.94 -2.72 -24.11
CA THR A 21 14.34 -4.05 -23.87
C THR A 21 14.64 -4.61 -22.47
N GLY A 22 15.54 -3.98 -21.72
CA GLY A 22 15.79 -4.28 -20.30
C GLY A 22 14.83 -3.61 -19.31
N CYS A 23 14.02 -2.64 -19.74
CA CYS A 23 13.06 -1.95 -18.86
C CYS A 23 11.82 -2.80 -18.53
N MET A 24 11.64 -3.94 -19.20
CA MET A 24 10.57 -4.89 -18.90
C MET A 24 11.19 -6.14 -18.28
N SER A 25 11.40 -6.08 -16.96
CA SER A 25 11.84 -7.21 -16.16
C SER A 25 10.95 -8.41 -16.45
N THR A 26 11.55 -9.52 -16.91
CA THR A 26 10.85 -10.73 -17.38
C THR A 26 10.15 -11.46 -16.22
N SER A 27 9.15 -12.30 -16.49
CA SER A 27 8.32 -13.01 -15.50
C SER A 27 9.05 -13.64 -14.30
N PRO A 28 10.27 -14.25 -14.38
CA PRO A 28 10.88 -14.89 -13.23
C PRO A 28 11.23 -13.93 -12.08
N ILE A 29 11.49 -12.64 -12.35
CA ILE A 29 11.76 -11.67 -11.29
C ILE A 29 10.47 -11.17 -10.62
N TRP A 30 9.37 -11.05 -11.37
CA TRP A 30 8.09 -10.60 -10.84
C TRP A 30 7.43 -11.68 -9.99
N ASP A 31 7.49 -12.94 -10.43
CA ASP A 31 6.99 -14.07 -9.66
C ASP A 31 7.77 -14.24 -8.34
N ALA A 32 9.08 -13.96 -8.35
CA ALA A 32 9.92 -14.03 -7.14
C ALA A 32 9.58 -12.95 -6.10
N HIS A 33 9.18 -11.76 -6.53
CA HIS A 33 8.84 -10.63 -5.65
C HIS A 33 7.34 -10.48 -5.39
N PHE A 34 6.51 -11.37 -5.92
CA PHE A 34 5.06 -11.31 -5.74
C PHE A 34 4.69 -11.40 -4.25
N GLY A 35 4.02 -10.35 -3.75
CA GLY A 35 3.57 -10.28 -2.37
C GLY A 35 4.61 -9.80 -1.35
N GLU A 36 5.80 -9.37 -1.78
CA GLU A 36 6.84 -8.84 -0.88
C GLU A 36 6.35 -7.63 -0.07
N SER A 37 5.56 -6.74 -0.69
CA SER A 37 4.94 -5.60 -0.02
C SER A 37 4.00 -6.02 1.11
N VAL A 38 3.18 -7.05 0.88
CA VAL A 38 2.23 -7.57 1.89
C VAL A 38 2.99 -8.29 3.00
N ARG A 39 4.04 -9.05 2.69
CA ARG A 39 4.90 -9.68 3.71
C ARG A 39 5.56 -8.63 4.58
N THR A 40 6.05 -7.54 3.98
CA THR A 40 6.62 -6.41 4.69
C THR A 40 5.60 -5.77 5.63
N VAL A 41 4.41 -5.42 5.13
CA VAL A 41 3.34 -4.84 5.95
C VAL A 41 2.92 -5.79 7.07
N ARG A 42 2.79 -7.09 6.79
CA ARG A 42 2.48 -8.10 7.81
C ARG A 42 3.53 -8.13 8.91
N MET A 43 4.82 -8.06 8.57
CA MET A 43 5.89 -8.02 9.57
C MET A 43 5.78 -6.76 10.44
N MET A 44 5.44 -5.61 9.86
CA MET A 44 5.21 -4.36 10.61
C MET A 44 3.95 -4.42 11.50
N GLN A 45 2.94 -5.19 11.10
CA GLN A 45 1.70 -5.38 11.86
C GLN A 45 1.80 -6.50 12.90
N THR A 46 2.84 -7.34 12.83
CA THR A 46 3.03 -8.46 13.76
C THR A 46 3.71 -7.98 15.04
N LEU A 47 2.93 -7.81 16.11
CA LEU A 47 3.44 -7.35 17.41
C LEU A 47 4.38 -8.36 18.07
N ASN A 48 4.05 -9.65 18.03
CA ASN A 48 4.88 -10.71 18.60
C ASN A 48 4.82 -11.97 17.71
N PRO A 49 5.90 -12.32 16.99
CA PRO A 49 5.94 -13.50 16.12
C PRO A 49 5.94 -14.83 16.90
N ASN A 50 6.34 -14.83 18.18
CA ASN A 50 6.39 -16.03 19.03
C ASN A 50 5.14 -16.20 19.89
N ALA A 51 4.11 -15.37 19.69
CA ALA A 51 2.91 -15.36 20.53
C ALA A 51 2.23 -16.73 20.66
N SER A 52 2.24 -17.56 19.61
CA SER A 52 1.65 -18.90 19.63
C SER A 52 2.41 -19.90 20.52
N TYR A 53 3.70 -19.69 20.77
CA TYR A 53 4.53 -20.59 21.59
C TYR A 53 4.58 -20.14 23.05
N THR A 54 4.53 -18.83 23.29
CA THR A 54 4.67 -18.27 24.65
C THR A 54 3.33 -18.01 25.34
N ASN A 55 2.24 -17.87 24.59
CA ASN A 55 0.93 -17.59 25.18
C ASN A 55 0.18 -18.89 25.47
N THR A 56 0.01 -19.21 26.76
CA THR A 56 -0.74 -20.38 27.25
C THR A 56 -2.19 -20.03 27.61
N ASP A 57 -2.56 -18.75 27.57
CA ASP A 57 -3.90 -18.28 27.89
C ASP A 57 -4.88 -18.71 26.79
N PRO A 58 -5.98 -19.43 27.11
CA PRO A 58 -6.99 -19.77 26.13
C PRO A 58 -7.59 -18.51 25.51
N VAL A 59 -7.68 -18.48 24.18
CA VAL A 59 -8.36 -17.40 23.46
C VAL A 59 -9.84 -17.43 23.87
N SER A 60 -10.31 -16.37 24.56
CA SER A 60 -11.70 -16.28 25.06
C SER A 60 -12.76 -16.11 23.95
N GLY A 61 -12.35 -16.12 22.69
CA GLY A 61 -13.22 -15.92 21.53
C GLY A 61 -13.89 -14.55 21.50
N VAL A 62 -14.78 -14.37 20.52
CA VAL A 62 -15.70 -13.24 20.46
C VAL A 62 -17.06 -13.69 21.01
N ASP A 63 -17.69 -12.88 21.87
CA ASP A 63 -19.06 -13.15 22.31
C ASP A 63 -20.01 -13.18 21.10
N GLY A 64 -20.94 -14.13 21.08
CA GLY A 64 -21.87 -14.31 19.96
C GLY A 64 -22.68 -13.06 19.68
N ARG A 65 -23.11 -12.33 20.72
CA ARG A 65 -23.86 -11.07 20.55
C ARG A 65 -22.97 -9.98 19.95
N ALA A 66 -21.71 -9.90 20.37
CA ALA A 66 -20.73 -8.98 19.79
C ALA A 66 -20.46 -9.31 18.31
N ALA A 67 -20.39 -10.59 17.95
CA ALA A 67 -20.21 -11.04 16.58
C ALA A 67 -21.44 -10.75 15.70
N THR A 68 -22.65 -10.96 16.19
CA THR A 68 -23.88 -10.58 15.45
C THR A 68 -23.92 -9.08 15.22
N TYR A 69 -23.67 -8.30 16.28
CA TYR A 69 -23.73 -6.85 16.20
C TYR A 69 -22.68 -6.26 15.25
N SER A 70 -21.48 -6.84 15.20
CA SER A 70 -20.45 -6.38 14.25
C SER A 70 -20.86 -6.64 12.80
N MET A 71 -21.47 -7.78 12.51
CA MET A 71 -22.01 -8.09 11.17
C MET A 71 -23.20 -7.20 10.81
N ASP A 72 -24.10 -6.93 11.76
CA ASP A 72 -25.23 -6.02 11.56
C ASP A 72 -24.74 -4.59 11.25
N ARG A 73 -23.75 -4.09 12.02
CA ARG A 73 -23.13 -2.78 11.79
C ARG A 73 -22.42 -2.72 10.44
N TYR A 74 -21.76 -3.80 10.03
CA TYR A 74 -21.15 -3.91 8.71
C TYR A 74 -22.20 -3.84 7.60
N GLY A 75 -23.33 -4.52 7.74
CA GLY A 75 -24.46 -4.40 6.80
C GLY A 75 -25.06 -2.99 6.77
N GLN A 76 -25.17 -2.35 7.94
CA GLN A 76 -25.73 -1.00 8.05
C GLN A 76 -24.82 0.05 7.41
N SER A 77 -23.49 -0.10 7.46
CA SER A 77 -22.55 0.88 6.88
C SER A 77 -22.71 1.02 5.36
N PHE A 78 -23.19 -0.01 4.66
CA PHE A 78 -23.52 0.11 3.23
C PHE A 78 -24.87 0.81 2.98
N ARG A 79 -25.82 0.70 3.91
CA ARG A 79 -27.14 1.34 3.81
C ARG A 79 -27.10 2.80 4.23
N ASN A 80 -26.28 3.11 5.23
CA ASN A 80 -26.02 4.43 5.74
C ASN A 80 -24.50 4.61 5.85
N PRO A 81 -23.85 4.98 4.73
CA PRO A 81 -22.43 5.34 4.76
C PRO A 81 -22.20 6.36 5.88
N PRO A 82 -21.18 6.16 6.73
CA PRO A 82 -20.77 7.19 7.66
C PRO A 82 -20.58 8.48 6.86
N THR A 83 -21.29 9.54 7.21
CA THR A 83 -20.95 10.87 6.72
C THR A 83 -19.56 11.19 7.24
N ASP A 84 -18.64 11.59 6.36
CA ASP A 84 -17.26 11.96 6.69
C ASP A 84 -17.24 13.16 7.64
N GLY A 85 -17.49 12.92 8.92
CA GLY A 85 -17.14 13.82 10.00
C GLY A 85 -15.63 13.74 10.15
N ASN A 86 -14.93 14.80 9.73
CA ASN A 86 -13.48 14.95 9.79
C ASN A 86 -12.88 14.48 11.14
N THR A 87 -12.53 13.19 11.24
CA THR A 87 -11.97 12.61 12.47
C THR A 87 -10.51 13.05 12.70
N PHE A 88 -9.91 13.76 11.73
CA PHE A 88 -8.57 14.34 11.82
C PHE A 88 -8.56 15.83 12.21
N VAL A 89 -9.45 16.30 13.08
CA VAL A 89 -9.18 17.54 13.84
C VAL A 89 -8.24 17.19 15.01
N ILE A 90 -7.00 16.84 14.67
CA ILE A 90 -5.91 16.97 15.63
C ILE A 90 -5.76 18.48 15.81
N GLY A 91 -6.22 19.01 16.94
CA GLY A 91 -6.29 20.43 17.25
C GLY A 91 -4.93 21.11 17.37
N ILE A 92 -4.19 21.22 16.28
CA ILE A 92 -2.94 21.97 16.16
C ILE A 92 -3.11 23.08 15.13
N GLY A 93 -3.45 24.28 15.60
CA GLY A 93 -3.54 25.45 14.72
C GLY A 93 -4.50 26.56 15.16
N ASN A 94 -4.50 26.95 16.44
CA ASN A 94 -4.95 28.30 16.80
C ASN A 94 -3.85 29.00 17.61
N SER A 95 -2.74 29.28 16.92
CA SER A 95 -1.70 30.21 17.37
C SER A 95 -1.42 31.12 16.18
N GLY A 96 -1.91 32.37 16.23
CA GLY A 96 -1.70 33.32 15.15
C GLY A 96 -2.69 34.48 15.10
N ASN A 97 -2.51 35.43 16.02
CA ASN A 97 -2.68 36.88 15.84
C ASN A 97 -3.73 37.38 14.84
N ASN A 98 -4.83 37.93 15.37
CA ASN A 98 -5.40 39.17 14.81
C ASN A 98 -5.44 40.20 15.94
N GLY A 99 -4.46 41.09 15.93
CA GLY A 99 -4.57 42.36 16.61
C GLY A 99 -5.41 43.31 15.76
N SER A 100 -6.37 43.97 16.38
CA SER A 100 -6.59 45.40 16.25
C SER A 100 -7.66 45.80 17.25
N GLN A 101 -7.47 46.99 17.80
CA GLN A 101 -8.50 47.89 18.31
C GLN A 101 -9.76 47.87 17.45
#